data_AF-A0A135VPJ1-F1
#
_entry.id   AF-A0A135VPJ1-F1
#
_cell.length_a   1.000
_cell.length_b   1.000
_cell.length_c   1.000
_cell.angle_alpha   90.00
_cell.angle_beta   90.00
_cell.angle_gamma   90.00
#
_symmetry.space_group_name_H-M   'P 1'
#
loop_
_entity.id
_entity.type
_entity.pdbx_description
1 polymer ?
#
loop_
_entity_poly.entity_id
_entity_poly.type
_entity_poly.pdbx_seq_one_letter_code
_entity_poly.pdbx_strand_id
1 'polypeptide(L)'
;MPIVELVAKKTLERNPDIGLDVVDLIVLLWMYSNPYDNNRRQLSSMRTVLRMSETLQIPGGGLDVTEDELTQIVLGSLQKLKNKGLVYIRSAGVHFVKGTLTDTGVNLVKRLVKTPVLRRVTAEFGNNP
;
A
#
# COMPACT_ATOMS: atom_id res chain seq x y z
N MET A 1 2.16 -2.48 15.69
CA MET A 1 2.52 -2.33 14.27
C MET A 1 1.89 -3.41 13.39
N PRO A 2 1.07 -3.06 12.38
CA PRO A 2 0.54 -4.00 11.38
C PRO A 2 1.66 -4.75 10.65
N ILE A 3 1.43 -6.02 10.28
CA ILE A 3 2.43 -6.83 9.57
C ILE A 3 2.87 -6.15 8.27
N VAL A 4 1.96 -5.49 7.55
CA VAL A 4 2.28 -4.79 6.30
C VAL A 4 3.27 -3.65 6.53
N GLU A 5 3.08 -2.85 7.58
CA GLU A 5 4.00 -1.75 7.92
C GLU A 5 5.37 -2.30 8.33
N LEU A 6 5.41 -3.37 9.12
CA LEU A 6 6.67 -4.04 9.48
C LEU A 6 7.45 -4.49 8.24
N VAL A 7 6.75 -5.06 7.26
CA VAL A 7 7.35 -5.50 6.00
C VAL A 7 7.85 -4.32 5.19
N ALA A 8 7.08 -3.23 5.10
CA ALA A 8 7.48 -2.01 4.41
C ALA A 8 8.75 -1.40 5.04
N LYS A 9 8.78 -1.23 6.37
CA LYS A 9 9.95 -0.70 7.10
C LYS A 9 11.19 -1.56 6.88
N LYS A 10 11.10 -2.88 7.10
CA LYS A 10 12.23 -3.81 6.87
C LYS A 10 12.72 -3.82 5.42
N THR A 11 11.82 -3.55 4.47
CA THR A 11 12.19 -3.47 3.06
C THR A 11 13.00 -2.22 2.77
N LEU A 12 12.62 -1.07 3.35
CA LEU A 12 13.39 0.18 3.22
C LEU A 12 14.74 0.11 3.92
N GLU A 13 14.80 -0.46 5.13
CA GLU A 13 16.06 -0.63 5.85
C GLU A 13 17.10 -1.41 5.02
N ARG A 14 16.64 -2.38 4.22
CA ARG A 14 17.50 -3.18 3.34
C ARG A 14 17.74 -2.54 1.98
N ASN A 15 16.92 -1.59 1.58
CA ASN A 15 16.96 -0.95 0.27
C ASN A 15 16.65 0.56 0.42
N PRO A 16 17.56 1.34 1.02
CA PRO A 16 17.31 2.76 1.31
C PRO A 16 17.13 3.60 0.04
N ASP A 17 17.77 3.21 -1.08
CA ASP A 17 17.82 4.00 -2.31
C ASP A 17 16.69 3.69 -3.31
N ILE A 18 15.65 2.94 -2.91
CA ILE A 18 14.54 2.60 -3.83
C ILE A 18 13.68 3.81 -4.21
N GLY A 19 13.84 4.91 -3.48
CA GLY A 19 13.10 6.16 -3.67
C GLY A 19 11.59 6.02 -3.44
N LEU A 20 11.19 5.09 -2.58
CA LEU A 20 9.84 4.92 -2.06
C LEU A 20 9.88 5.15 -0.55
N ASP A 21 8.80 5.67 0.01
CA ASP A 21 8.63 5.75 1.46
C ASP A 21 7.84 4.54 2.00
N VAL A 22 7.60 4.51 3.32
CA VAL A 22 6.87 3.41 3.97
C VAL A 22 5.45 3.33 3.40
N VAL A 23 4.77 4.46 3.21
CA VAL A 23 3.40 4.51 2.71
C VAL A 23 3.34 4.00 1.28
N ASP A 24 4.28 4.40 0.42
CA ASP A 24 4.42 3.90 -0.94
C ASP A 24 4.57 2.39 -1.02
N LEU A 25 5.37 1.82 -0.14
CA LEU A 25 5.53 0.36 -0.07
C LEU A 25 4.25 -0.32 0.43
N ILE A 26 3.57 0.24 1.43
CA ILE A 26 2.29 -0.31 1.91
C ILE A 26 1.26 -0.26 0.77
N VAL A 27 1.15 0.85 0.04
CA VAL A 27 0.25 1.00 -1.11
C VAL A 27 0.64 0.05 -2.25
N LEU A 28 1.93 -0.12 -2.55
CA LEU A 28 2.42 -1.06 -3.56
C LEU A 28 2.09 -2.52 -3.17
N LEU A 29 2.25 -2.86 -1.90
CA LEU A 29 1.89 -4.18 -1.36
C LEU A 29 0.37 -4.40 -1.35
N TRP A 30 -0.42 -3.36 -1.10
CA TRP A 30 -1.87 -3.38 -1.24
C TRP A 30 -2.29 -3.60 -2.70
N MET A 31 -1.59 -2.97 -3.65
CA MET A 31 -1.78 -3.20 -5.08
C MET A 31 -1.37 -4.62 -5.50
N TYR A 32 -0.47 -5.27 -4.75
CA TYR A 32 -0.05 -6.64 -5.01
C TYR A 32 -1.00 -7.69 -4.40
N SER A 33 -1.53 -7.40 -3.21
CA SER A 33 -2.15 -8.39 -2.34
C SER A 33 -3.56 -8.84 -2.74
N ASN A 34 -4.19 -8.16 -3.68
CA ASN A 34 -5.61 -8.35 -3.96
C ASN A 34 -5.91 -8.34 -5.47
N PRO A 35 -6.27 -9.48 -6.08
CA PRO A 35 -6.64 -9.57 -7.49
C PRO A 35 -8.15 -9.61 -7.77
N TYR A 36 -9.04 -9.31 -6.79
CA TYR A 36 -10.50 -9.38 -7.03
C TYR A 36 -11.03 -8.37 -8.08
N ASP A 37 -12.11 -8.80 -8.74
CA ASP A 37 -12.74 -8.39 -10.00
C ASP A 37 -12.44 -7.00 -10.62
N ASN A 38 -12.13 -7.01 -11.92
CA ASN A 38 -12.07 -5.83 -12.80
C ASN A 38 -11.03 -4.74 -12.46
N ASN A 39 -9.93 -5.10 -11.79
CA ASN A 39 -8.88 -4.17 -11.35
C ASN A 39 -9.38 -3.09 -10.36
N ARG A 40 -10.53 -3.31 -9.69
CA ARG A 40 -11.13 -2.34 -8.77
C ARG A 40 -10.71 -2.62 -7.33
N ARG A 41 -10.15 -1.62 -6.65
CA ARG A 41 -9.68 -1.72 -5.26
C ARG A 41 -10.41 -0.76 -4.34
N GLN A 42 -10.94 -1.27 -3.25
CA GLN A 42 -11.66 -0.51 -2.22
C GLN A 42 -10.67 0.27 -1.34
N LEU A 43 -10.76 1.60 -1.33
CA LEU A 43 -9.90 2.45 -0.52
C LEU A 43 -10.14 2.26 0.99
N SER A 44 -11.31 1.78 1.39
CA SER A 44 -11.62 1.44 2.79
C SER A 44 -10.60 0.48 3.40
N SER A 45 -10.24 -0.60 2.69
CA SER A 45 -9.23 -1.57 3.14
C SER A 45 -7.86 -0.92 3.39
N MET A 46 -7.44 -0.04 2.48
CA MET A 46 -6.18 0.69 2.60
C MET A 46 -6.21 1.70 3.75
N ARG A 47 -7.33 2.42 3.92
CA ARG A 47 -7.51 3.36 5.03
C ARG A 47 -7.44 2.65 6.38
N THR A 48 -8.05 1.47 6.52
CA THR A 48 -7.94 0.67 7.76
C THR A 48 -6.50 0.34 8.08
N VAL A 49 -5.72 -0.14 7.11
CA VAL A 49 -4.29 -0.46 7.31
C VAL A 49 -3.49 0.79 7.69
N LEU A 50 -3.73 1.93 7.03
CA LEU A 50 -3.07 3.19 7.37
C LEU A 50 -3.45 3.73 8.76
N ARG A 51 -4.70 3.56 9.19
CA ARG A 51 -5.13 3.91 10.56
C ARG A 51 -4.41 3.10 11.63
N MET A 52 -4.12 1.84 11.34
CA MET A 52 -3.39 0.98 12.27
C MET A 52 -1.87 1.20 12.20
N SER A 53 -1.39 1.95 11.21
CA SER A 53 0.03 2.21 10.98
C SER A 53 0.58 3.21 11.98
N GLU A 54 1.67 2.85 12.66
CA GLU A 54 2.37 3.72 13.61
C GLU A 54 3.02 4.92 12.91
N THR A 55 3.36 4.77 11.63
CA THR A 55 3.95 5.85 10.81
C THR A 55 3.05 7.10 10.71
N LEU A 56 1.73 6.93 10.84
CA LEU A 56 0.77 8.04 10.78
C LEU A 56 0.22 8.43 12.17
N GLN A 57 0.72 7.81 13.24
CA GLN A 57 0.30 8.12 14.58
C GLN A 57 1.07 9.33 15.14
N ILE A 58 0.38 10.14 15.92
CA ILE A 58 1.00 11.25 16.65
C ILE A 58 1.72 10.76 17.92
N PRO A 59 2.77 11.48 18.38
CA PRO A 59 3.37 11.23 19.68
C PRO A 59 2.32 11.28 20.80
N GLY A 60 2.17 10.20 21.57
CA GLY A 60 1.13 10.05 22.60
C GLY A 60 0.05 9.02 22.25
N GLY A 61 0.04 8.49 21.03
CA GLY A 61 -0.92 7.50 20.57
C GLY A 61 -2.20 8.16 20.06
N GLY A 62 -2.63 7.78 18.87
CA GLY A 62 -3.78 8.39 18.20
C GLY A 62 -3.44 8.76 16.75
N LEU A 63 -4.48 9.04 15.98
CA LEU A 63 -4.38 9.38 14.58
C LEU A 63 -5.02 10.74 14.37
N ASP A 64 -4.24 11.73 13.94
CA ASP A 64 -4.72 13.08 13.64
C ASP A 64 -4.84 13.28 12.13
N VAL A 65 -5.57 12.37 11.48
CA VAL A 65 -5.86 12.44 10.05
C VAL A 65 -7.27 11.92 9.78
N THR A 66 -8.03 12.70 9.03
CA THR A 66 -9.39 12.40 8.59
C THR A 66 -9.41 11.30 7.53
N GLU A 67 -10.60 10.75 7.24
CA GLU A 67 -10.75 9.78 6.15
C GLU A 67 -10.38 10.34 4.77
N ASP A 68 -10.66 11.62 4.55
CA ASP A 68 -10.35 12.29 3.30
C ASP A 68 -8.85 12.50 3.15
N GLU A 69 -8.16 12.89 4.23
CA GLU A 69 -6.69 13.00 4.23
C GLU A 69 -6.02 11.64 4.02
N LEU A 70 -6.49 10.58 4.67
CA LEU A 70 -6.01 9.23 4.40
C LEU A 70 -6.23 8.83 2.94
N THR A 71 -7.36 9.22 2.35
CA THR A 71 -7.63 9.00 0.93
C THR A 71 -6.63 9.75 0.05
N GLN A 72 -6.39 11.03 0.33
CA GLN A 72 -5.43 11.85 -0.42
C GLN A 72 -4.00 11.30 -0.30
N ILE A 73 -3.60 10.81 0.87
CA ILE A 73 -2.30 10.14 1.08
C ILE A 73 -2.17 8.92 0.15
N VAL A 74 -3.19 8.06 0.10
CA VAL A 74 -3.18 6.89 -0.79
C VAL A 74 -3.14 7.30 -2.27
N LEU A 75 -3.94 8.29 -2.67
CA LEU A 75 -3.97 8.79 -4.05
C LEU A 75 -2.65 9.43 -4.48
N GLY A 76 -2.03 10.23 -3.60
CA GLY A 76 -0.72 10.83 -3.82
C GLY A 76 0.36 9.77 -4.00
N SER A 77 0.36 8.73 -3.15
CA SER A 77 1.26 7.59 -3.27
C SER A 77 1.05 6.82 -4.59
N LEU A 78 -0.21 6.54 -4.97
CA LEU A 78 -0.51 5.90 -6.25
C LEU A 78 -0.03 6.72 -7.45
N GLN A 79 -0.13 8.05 -7.38
CA GLN A 79 0.40 8.94 -8.42
C GLN A 79 1.93 8.87 -8.49
N LYS A 80 2.62 8.82 -7.35
CA LYS A 80 4.08 8.65 -7.28
C LYS A 80 4.52 7.30 -7.84
N LEU A 81 3.83 6.21 -7.48
CA LEU A 81 4.08 4.87 -8.01
C LEU A 81 3.81 4.79 -9.52
N LYS A 82 2.78 5.49 -10.01
CA LYS A 82 2.48 5.61 -11.45
C LYS A 82 3.61 6.33 -12.18
N ASN A 83 4.11 7.44 -11.64
CA ASN A 83 5.23 8.19 -12.23
C ASN A 83 6.53 7.37 -12.28
N LYS A 84 6.70 6.42 -11.35
CA LYS A 84 7.80 5.44 -11.35
C LYS A 84 7.56 4.22 -12.25
N GLY A 85 6.42 4.15 -12.93
CA GLY A 85 6.06 3.02 -13.81
C GLY A 85 5.79 1.71 -13.07
N LEU A 86 5.46 1.76 -11.77
CA LEU A 86 5.21 0.57 -10.95
C LEU A 86 3.74 0.14 -10.96
N VAL A 87 2.83 1.06 -11.26
CA VAL A 87 1.39 0.82 -11.36
C VAL A 87 0.80 1.49 -12.59
N TYR A 88 -0.24 0.89 -13.14
CA TYR A 88 -1.14 1.51 -14.11
C TYR A 88 -2.46 1.85 -13.42
N ILE A 89 -2.82 3.13 -13.41
CA ILE A 89 -4.08 3.63 -12.83
C ILE A 89 -4.98 4.11 -13.97
N ARG A 90 -6.13 3.43 -14.14
CA ARG A 90 -7.15 3.77 -15.14
C ARG A 90 -8.08 4.86 -14.63
N SER A 91 -8.52 4.76 -13.37
CA SER A 91 -9.36 5.77 -12.74
C SER A 91 -9.17 5.74 -11.22
N ALA A 92 -9.30 6.88 -10.57
CA ALA A 92 -9.27 7.00 -9.12
C ALA A 92 -10.47 7.83 -8.66
N GLY A 93 -11.18 7.35 -7.64
CA GLY A 93 -12.26 8.08 -6.99
C GLY A 93 -12.12 7.98 -5.47
N VAL A 94 -13.12 8.49 -4.75
CA VAL A 94 -13.07 8.59 -3.28
C VAL A 94 -13.27 7.24 -2.58
N HIS A 95 -13.98 6.30 -3.21
CA HIS A 95 -14.27 4.99 -2.64
C HIS A 95 -13.39 3.87 -3.19
N PHE A 96 -12.98 3.99 -4.46
CA PHE A 96 -12.21 2.94 -5.12
C PHE A 96 -11.26 3.50 -6.16
N VAL A 97 -10.22 2.71 -6.44
CA VAL A 97 -9.27 2.94 -7.52
C VAL A 97 -9.36 1.78 -8.50
N LYS A 98 -9.34 2.06 -9.80
CA LYS A 98 -9.16 1.07 -10.85
C LYS A 98 -7.73 1.10 -11.35
N GLY A 99 -6.96 0.06 -11.06
CA GLY A 99 -5.56 -0.03 -11.45
C GLY A 99 -4.92 -1.37 -11.14
N THR A 100 -3.78 -1.60 -11.78
CA THR A 100 -3.00 -2.84 -11.64
C THR A 100 -1.52 -2.51 -11.49
N LEU A 101 -0.74 -3.47 -11.02
CA LEU A 101 0.72 -3.40 -11.07
C LEU A 101 1.20 -3.56 -12.51
N THR A 102 2.26 -2.86 -12.86
CA THR A 102 3.02 -3.19 -14.08
C THR A 102 3.91 -4.40 -13.82
N ASP A 103 4.48 -4.99 -14.88
CA ASP A 103 5.47 -6.06 -14.73
C ASP A 103 6.67 -5.61 -13.87
N THR A 104 7.10 -4.36 -14.04
CA THR A 104 8.14 -3.74 -13.21
C THR A 104 7.72 -3.69 -11.74
N GLY A 105 6.48 -3.29 -11.45
CA GLY A 105 5.93 -3.28 -10.09
C GLY A 105 5.86 -4.68 -9.46
N VAL A 106 5.37 -5.66 -10.22
CA VAL A 106 5.31 -7.07 -9.77
C VAL A 106 6.71 -7.60 -9.47
N ASN A 107 7.67 -7.37 -10.37
CA ASN A 107 9.05 -7.82 -10.20
C ASN A 107 9.74 -7.14 -9.02
N LEU A 108 9.48 -5.85 -8.80
CA LEU A 108 9.96 -5.13 -7.63
C LEU A 108 9.46 -5.78 -6.34
N VAL A 109 8.14 -6.01 -6.22
CA VAL A 109 7.56 -6.63 -5.01
C VAL A 109 8.12 -8.03 -4.78
N LYS A 110 8.22 -8.87 -5.82
CA LYS A 110 8.79 -10.22 -5.73
C LYS A 110 10.25 -10.23 -5.30
N ARG A 111 11.04 -9.24 -5.72
CA ARG A 111 12.45 -9.10 -5.32
C ARG A 111 12.58 -8.65 -3.87
N LEU A 112 11.71 -7.74 -3.44
CA LEU A 112 11.78 -7.11 -2.12
C LEU A 112 11.21 -7.99 -1.00
N VAL A 113 10.17 -8.77 -1.28
CA VAL A 113 9.44 -9.51 -0.25
C VAL A 113 9.44 -11.02 -0.55
N LYS A 114 9.94 -11.81 0.41
CA LYS A 114 9.90 -13.27 0.32
C LYS A 114 8.46 -13.80 0.34
N THR A 115 8.20 -14.87 -0.41
CA THR A 115 6.87 -15.48 -0.59
C THR A 115 6.08 -15.77 0.71
N PRO A 116 6.69 -16.29 1.81
CA PRO A 116 5.94 -16.52 3.05
C PRO A 116 5.43 -15.25 3.72
N VAL A 117 6.16 -14.14 3.54
CA VAL A 117 5.80 -12.82 4.07
C VAL A 117 4.68 -12.21 3.24
N LEU A 118 4.74 -12.36 1.91
CA LEU A 118 3.66 -11.95 1.00
C LEU A 118 2.33 -12.60 1.34
N ARG A 119 2.32 -13.89 1.72
CA ARG A 119 1.08 -14.59 2.15
C ARG A 119 0.44 -13.98 3.40
N ARG A 120 1.25 -13.45 4.33
CA ARG A 120 0.73 -12.78 5.54
C ARG A 120 0.22 -11.38 5.21
N VAL A 121 0.94 -10.65 4.35
CA VAL A 121 0.49 -9.36 3.83
C VAL A 121 -0.84 -9.49 3.08
N THR A 122 -1.01 -10.53 2.27
CA THR A 122 -2.29 -10.80 1.59
C THR A 122 -3.43 -11.08 2.56
N ALA A 123 -3.17 -11.71 3.71
CA ALA A 123 -4.20 -11.96 4.72
C ALA A 123 -4.66 -10.65 5.42
N GLU A 124 -3.73 -9.74 5.71
CA GLU A 124 -4.04 -8.41 6.27
C GLU A 124 -4.95 -7.57 5.35
N PHE A 125 -4.81 -7.73 4.04
CA PHE A 125 -5.65 -7.04 3.06
C PHE A 125 -6.88 -7.84 2.62
N GLY A 126 -6.91 -9.15 2.86
CA GLY A 126 -7.89 -10.10 2.31
C GLY A 126 -9.05 -10.44 3.24
N ASN A 127 -9.00 -10.06 4.51
CA ASN A 127 -10.10 -10.28 5.46
C ASN A 127 -10.91 -8.98 5.66
N ASN A 128 -11.84 -8.72 4.76
CA ASN A 128 -12.99 -7.85 5.05
C ASN A 128 -14.25 -8.69 4.77
N PRO A 129 -14.98 -9.16 5.79
CA PRO A 129 -16.28 -9.80 5.60
C PRO A 129 -17.30 -8.82 4.96
#